data_AF-A0AAU3IJG1-F1
#
_entry.id   AF-A0AAU3IJG1-F1
#
_cell.length_a   1.000
_cell.length_b   1.000
_cell.length_c   1.000
_cell.angle_alpha   90.00
_cell.angle_beta   90.00
_cell.angle_gamma   90.00
#
_symmetry.space_group_name_H-M   'P 1'
#
loop_
_entity.id
_entity.type
_entity.pdbx_description
1 polymer ?
#
loop_
_entity_poly.entity_id
_entity_poly.type
_entity_poly.pdbx_seq_one_letter_code
_entity_poly.pdbx_strand_id
1 'polypeptide(L)'
;MLAVLAGCWLSPSISRVRPPVVDDVRRIGGIVVDTTSEFSWEGHTTVTNVLVVDTRNTDNRKALETAVALAKGLGWAVDSQRLPDWVSMRSDRWENTQLSLTRIASYQVDEFEDPRLAKVIKRLWKRPGSAGFVILELDRTDGP
;
A
#
# COMPACT_ATOMS: atom_id res chain seq x y z
N MET A 1 -51.05 -0.54 3.16
CA MET A 1 -50.36 -1.85 3.12
C MET A 1 -49.37 -1.81 1.97
N LEU A 2 -48.09 -2.07 2.28
CA LEU A 2 -47.01 -2.70 1.49
C LEU A 2 -46.95 -2.43 -0.04
N ALA A 3 -45.80 -2.20 -0.68
CA ALA A 3 -44.43 -2.46 -0.27
C ALA A 3 -43.44 -1.85 -1.28
N VAL A 4 -42.33 -1.33 -0.73
CA VAL A 4 -40.95 -1.50 -1.20
C VAL A 4 -40.70 -1.14 -2.68
N LEU A 5 -40.39 0.14 -2.90
CA LEU A 5 -39.43 0.53 -3.92
C LEU A 5 -38.08 -0.07 -3.52
N ALA A 6 -37.80 -1.26 -4.05
CA ALA A 6 -36.48 -1.87 -4.03
C ALA A 6 -35.55 -0.97 -4.83
N GLY A 7 -34.97 0.02 -4.16
CA GLY A 7 -33.76 0.66 -4.62
C GLY A 7 -32.72 -0.42 -4.76
N CYS A 8 -32.48 -0.87 -5.99
CA CYS A 8 -31.24 -1.53 -6.33
C CYS A 8 -30.13 -0.53 -6.04
N TRP A 9 -29.60 -0.59 -4.81
CA TRP A 9 -28.28 -0.08 -4.48
C TRP A 9 -27.27 -0.90 -5.28
N LEU A 10 -27.13 -0.56 -6.56
CA LEU A 10 -25.89 -0.75 -7.29
C LEU A 10 -24.90 0.26 -6.69
N SER A 11 -24.38 -0.06 -5.50
CA SER A 11 -23.13 0.52 -5.07
C SER A 11 -22.10 0.08 -6.11
N PRO A 12 -21.39 1.00 -6.78
CA PRO A 12 -20.29 0.60 -7.66
C PRO A 12 -19.35 -0.24 -6.79
N SER A 13 -19.19 -1.51 -7.17
CA SER A 13 -18.30 -2.43 -6.50
C SER A 13 -16.88 -1.95 -6.78
N ILE A 14 -16.41 -1.02 -5.95
CA ILE A 14 -14.99 -0.66 -5.88
C ILE A 14 -14.25 -1.99 -5.69
N SER A 15 -13.45 -2.40 -6.67
CA SER A 15 -12.68 -3.67 -6.63
C SER A 15 -11.53 -3.51 -5.64
N ARG A 16 -11.85 -3.32 -4.35
CA ARG A 16 -10.85 -3.12 -3.30
C ARG A 16 -9.88 -4.30 -3.31
N VAL A 17 -8.61 -4.04 -3.01
CA VAL A 17 -7.70 -5.13 -2.61
C VAL A 17 -8.41 -5.89 -1.48
N ARG A 18 -8.43 -7.22 -1.60
CA ARG A 18 -9.21 -8.06 -0.69
C ARG A 18 -8.82 -7.73 0.76
N PRO A 19 -9.78 -7.46 1.68
CA PRO A 19 -9.47 -7.07 3.05
C PRO A 19 -8.44 -7.96 3.77
N PRO A 20 -8.43 -9.30 3.57
CA PRO A 20 -7.41 -10.17 4.17
C PRO A 20 -5.97 -9.90 3.72
N VAL A 21 -5.75 -9.39 2.51
CA VAL A 21 -4.41 -9.06 2.00
C VAL A 21 -3.90 -7.79 2.67
N VAL A 22 -4.78 -6.78 2.74
CA VAL A 22 -4.48 -5.53 3.44
C VAL A 22 -4.16 -5.85 4.89
N ASP A 23 -5.00 -6.63 5.58
CA ASP A 23 -4.79 -7.03 6.98
C ASP A 23 -3.48 -7.80 7.20
N ASP A 24 -2.98 -8.54 6.21
CA ASP A 24 -1.67 -9.19 6.30
C ASP A 24 -0.54 -8.16 6.24
N VAL A 25 -0.61 -7.21 5.30
CA VAL A 25 0.35 -6.10 5.16
C VAL A 25 0.30 -5.17 6.37
N ARG A 26 -0.86 -4.99 7.00
CA ARG A 26 -1.04 -4.24 8.25
C ARG A 26 -0.19 -4.80 9.41
N ARG A 27 0.23 -6.07 9.34
CA ARG A 27 1.08 -6.70 10.38
C ARG A 27 2.56 -6.37 10.24
N ILE A 28 2.99 -5.73 9.14
CA ILE A 28 4.38 -5.32 8.91
C ILE A 28 4.81 -4.19 9.85
N GLY A 29 3.88 -3.39 10.41
CA GLY A 29 4.25 -2.34 11.36
C GLY A 29 3.07 -1.52 11.88
N GLY A 30 3.39 -0.51 12.69
CA GLY A 30 2.37 0.43 13.18
C GLY A 30 1.89 1.33 12.05
N ILE A 31 0.65 1.14 11.61
CA ILE A 31 0.08 1.94 10.51
C ILE A 31 -0.16 3.37 11.01
N VAL A 32 0.45 4.31 10.31
CA VAL A 32 0.27 5.75 10.54
C VAL A 32 -0.77 6.31 9.56
N VAL A 33 -0.92 5.67 8.40
CA VAL A 33 -1.76 6.10 7.28
C VAL A 33 -2.19 4.88 6.48
N ASP A 34 -3.44 4.87 6.03
CA ASP A 34 -4.01 3.88 5.12
C ASP A 34 -4.93 4.61 4.14
N THR A 35 -4.66 4.46 2.85
CA THR A 35 -5.50 4.99 1.78
C THR A 35 -5.59 4.01 0.61
N THR A 36 -6.62 4.18 -0.20
CA THR A 36 -6.84 3.36 -1.40
C THR A 36 -7.10 4.30 -2.58
N SER A 37 -6.38 4.10 -3.68
CA SER A 37 -6.67 4.69 -4.97
C SER A 37 -7.02 3.60 -5.99
N GLU A 38 -7.74 3.99 -7.03
CA GLU A 38 -8.12 3.13 -8.15
C GLU A 38 -7.78 3.87 -9.44
N PHE A 39 -7.14 3.16 -10.37
CA PHE A 39 -6.79 3.68 -11.68
C PHE A 39 -7.17 2.65 -12.75
N SER A 40 -7.90 3.10 -13.76
CA SER A 40 -8.34 2.26 -14.87
C SER A 40 -7.66 2.67 -16.16
N TRP A 41 -7.07 1.71 -16.88
CA TRP A 41 -6.33 1.92 -18.12
C TRP A 41 -6.46 0.72 -19.05
N GLU A 42 -6.69 0.94 -20.35
CA GLU A 42 -6.75 -0.12 -21.37
C GLU A 42 -7.62 -1.35 -21.02
N GLY A 43 -8.71 -1.17 -20.26
CA GLY A 43 -9.59 -2.25 -19.81
C GLY A 43 -9.12 -3.01 -18.56
N HIS A 44 -7.98 -2.61 -17.99
CA HIS A 44 -7.49 -3.04 -16.69
C HIS A 44 -7.91 -2.07 -15.59
N THR A 45 -8.16 -2.60 -14.40
CA THR A 45 -8.34 -1.80 -13.18
C THR A 45 -7.25 -2.18 -12.19
N THR A 46 -6.45 -1.19 -11.80
CA THR A 46 -5.45 -1.33 -10.73
C THR A 46 -5.95 -0.61 -9.49
N VAL A 47 -6.01 -1.34 -8.39
CA VAL A 47 -6.29 -0.78 -7.08
C VAL A 47 -5.02 -0.81 -6.24
N THR A 48 -4.65 0.36 -5.75
CA THR A 48 -3.44 0.57 -4.97
C THR A 48 -3.84 0.94 -3.54
N ASN A 49 -3.44 0.10 -2.60
CA ASN A 49 -3.51 0.41 -1.18
C ASN A 49 -2.16 0.96 -0.72
N VAL A 50 -2.13 2.24 -0.33
CA VAL A 50 -0.92 2.87 0.22
C VAL A 50 -1.01 2.90 1.73
N LEU A 51 -0.08 2.21 2.39
CA LEU A 51 0.08 2.23 3.83
C LEU A 51 1.41 2.88 4.19
N VAL A 52 1.42 3.72 5.23
CA VAL A 52 2.67 4.20 5.81
C VAL A 52 2.86 3.55 7.16
N VAL A 53 3.95 2.79 7.32
CA VAL A 53 4.26 2.07 8.56
C VAL A 53 5.43 2.70 9.29
N ASP A 54 5.31 2.75 10.61
CA ASP A 54 6.40 3.05 11.52
C ASP A 54 7.10 1.77 11.97
N THR A 55 8.37 1.65 11.58
CA THR A 55 9.23 0.52 11.97
C THR A 55 9.99 0.77 13.28
N ARG A 56 9.83 1.96 13.88
CA ARG A 56 10.53 2.46 15.08
C ARG A 56 12.05 2.56 14.92
N ASN A 57 12.56 2.41 13.70
CA ASN A 57 13.95 2.65 13.39
C ASN A 57 14.24 4.15 13.31
N THR A 58 15.47 4.54 13.58
CA THR A 58 15.96 5.92 13.41
C THR A 58 16.78 6.09 12.13
N ASP A 59 16.94 5.01 11.36
CA ASP A 59 17.72 4.97 10.12
C ASP A 59 16.82 4.48 8.96
N ASN A 60 16.79 5.24 7.88
CA ASN A 60 15.92 4.99 6.72
C ASN A 60 16.18 3.63 6.06
N ARG A 61 17.45 3.20 6.01
CA ARG A 61 17.82 1.94 5.38
C ARG A 61 17.39 0.77 6.27
N LYS A 62 17.68 0.85 7.58
CA LYS A 62 17.24 -0.15 8.55
C LYS A 62 15.73 -0.26 8.63
N ALA A 63 15.00 0.86 8.48
CA ALA A 63 13.55 0.86 8.39
C ALA A 63 13.06 -0.02 7.24
N LEU A 64 13.58 0.21 6.02
CA LEU A 64 13.22 -0.61 4.86
C LEU A 64 13.63 -2.08 5.04
N GLU A 65 14.85 -2.35 5.49
CA GLU A 65 15.33 -3.72 5.74
C GLU A 65 14.45 -4.45 6.77
N THR A 66 14.01 -3.76 7.82
CA THR A 66 13.08 -4.29 8.83
C THR A 66 11.71 -4.62 8.24
N ALA A 67 11.13 -3.70 7.46
CA ALA A 67 9.84 -3.92 6.82
C ALA A 67 9.89 -5.11 5.83
N VAL A 68 10.98 -5.22 5.06
CA VAL A 68 11.21 -6.36 4.15
C VAL A 68 11.34 -7.67 4.93
N ALA A 69 12.08 -7.68 6.05
CA ALA A 69 12.22 -8.88 6.87
C ALA A 69 10.88 -9.34 7.46
N LEU A 70 10.05 -8.40 7.90
CA LEU A 70 8.70 -8.68 8.40
C LEU A 70 7.79 -9.21 7.30
N ALA A 71 7.81 -8.60 6.10
CA ALA A 71 7.07 -9.08 4.94
C ALA A 71 7.48 -10.51 4.55
N LYS A 72 8.78 -10.82 4.56
CA LYS A 72 9.28 -12.19 4.34
C LYS A 72 8.72 -13.18 5.35
N GLY A 73 8.65 -12.80 6.63
CA GLY A 73 8.04 -13.61 7.68
C GLY A 73 6.55 -13.89 7.47
N LEU A 74 5.88 -13.08 6.64
CA LEU A 74 4.47 -13.24 6.24
C LEU A 74 4.30 -14.03 4.92
N GLY A 75 5.38 -14.52 4.33
CA GLY A 75 5.33 -15.31 3.09
C GLY A 75 5.39 -14.47 1.81
N TRP A 76 5.90 -13.23 1.90
CA TRP A 76 6.26 -12.45 0.71
C TRP A 76 7.69 -12.78 0.27
N ALA A 77 7.89 -13.03 -1.01
CA ALA A 77 9.19 -13.23 -1.62
C ALA A 77 9.62 -11.95 -2.35
N VAL A 78 10.91 -11.62 -2.30
CA VAL A 78 11.45 -10.51 -3.10
C VAL A 78 11.38 -10.90 -4.58
N ASP A 79 10.76 -10.04 -5.37
CA ASP A 79 10.69 -10.19 -6.82
C ASP A 79 11.79 -9.34 -7.48
N SER A 80 11.91 -8.07 -7.08
CA SER A 80 12.95 -7.15 -7.55
C SER A 80 13.34 -6.14 -6.47
N GLN A 81 14.52 -5.53 -6.59
CA GLN A 81 15.01 -4.58 -5.59
C GLN A 81 15.97 -3.53 -6.19
N ARG A 82 15.92 -2.33 -5.61
CA ARG A 82 16.85 -1.22 -5.85
C ARG A 82 17.20 -0.57 -4.52
N LEU A 83 18.09 -1.23 -3.77
CA LEU A 83 18.52 -0.75 -2.46
C LEU A 83 19.38 0.53 -2.58
N PRO A 84 19.31 1.45 -1.59
CA PRO A 84 18.53 1.35 -0.36
C PRO A 84 17.08 1.81 -0.49
N ASP A 85 16.60 2.11 -1.70
CA ASP A 85 15.40 2.93 -1.90
C ASP A 85 14.10 2.14 -1.94
N TRP A 86 14.13 0.96 -2.56
CA TRP A 86 12.91 0.26 -2.95
C TRP A 86 13.10 -1.25 -3.04
N VAL A 87 12.05 -2.00 -2.69
CA VAL A 87 11.93 -3.45 -2.87
C VAL A 87 10.52 -3.78 -3.34
N SER A 88 10.39 -4.58 -4.39
CA SER A 88 9.11 -5.21 -4.79
C SER A 88 9.09 -6.66 -4.35
N MET A 89 7.93 -7.08 -3.88
CA MET A 89 7.68 -8.41 -3.35
C MET A 89 6.38 -8.97 -3.91
N ARG A 90 6.34 -10.29 -4.04
CA ARG A 90 5.18 -11.08 -4.48
C ARG A 90 4.84 -12.13 -3.43
N SER A 91 3.63 -12.66 -3.44
CA SER A 91 3.25 -13.78 -2.58
C SER A 91 2.51 -14.83 -3.37
N ASP A 92 2.87 -16.10 -3.21
CA ASP A 92 2.15 -17.23 -3.81
C ASP A 92 0.72 -17.37 -3.24
N ARG A 93 0.46 -16.75 -2.09
CA ARG A 93 -0.88 -16.71 -1.47
C ARG A 93 -1.81 -15.70 -2.14
N TRP A 94 -1.25 -14.63 -2.70
CA TRP A 94 -1.98 -13.47 -3.18
C TRP A 94 -1.67 -13.26 -4.67
N GLU A 95 -2.34 -14.03 -5.52
CA GLU A 95 -2.21 -13.91 -6.98
C GLU A 95 -2.54 -12.48 -7.46
N ASN A 96 -1.89 -12.05 -8.54
CA ASN A 96 -2.03 -10.72 -9.14
C ASN A 96 -1.84 -9.55 -8.18
N THR A 97 -1.10 -9.77 -7.09
CA THR A 97 -0.82 -8.77 -6.07
C THR A 97 0.68 -8.53 -5.96
N GLN A 98 1.08 -7.26 -6.00
CA GLN A 98 2.45 -6.83 -5.79
C GLN A 98 2.53 -5.93 -4.57
N LEU A 99 3.53 -6.15 -3.72
CA LEU A 99 3.86 -5.30 -2.59
C LEU A 99 5.16 -4.56 -2.86
N SER A 100 5.07 -3.26 -3.05
CA SER A 100 6.22 -2.36 -3.13
C SER A 100 6.50 -1.74 -1.76
N LEU A 101 7.76 -1.77 -1.34
CA LEU A 101 8.25 -1.14 -0.12
C LEU A 101 9.23 -0.04 -0.50
N THR A 102 8.90 1.22 -0.18
CA THR A 102 9.71 2.39 -0.50
C THR A 102 10.10 3.10 0.78
N ARG A 103 11.38 3.44 0.93
CA ARG A 103 11.79 4.29 2.06
C ARG A 103 11.16 5.68 1.90
N ILE A 104 10.70 6.27 3.00
CA ILE A 104 9.96 7.54 2.91
C ILE A 104 10.77 8.65 2.21
N ALA A 105 12.09 8.68 2.38
CA ALA A 105 12.97 9.69 1.80
C ALA A 105 13.22 9.55 0.28
N SER A 106 12.81 8.44 -0.33
CA SER A 106 12.91 8.22 -1.79
C SER A 106 11.55 8.11 -2.46
N TYR A 107 10.46 8.22 -1.70
CA TYR A 107 9.12 8.22 -2.25
C TYR A 107 8.86 9.53 -2.97
N GLN A 108 8.34 9.44 -4.19
CA GLN A 108 7.94 10.59 -4.99
C GLN A 108 6.43 10.59 -5.05
N VAL A 109 5.83 11.66 -4.53
CA VAL A 109 4.39 11.90 -4.62
C VAL A 109 4.10 12.35 -6.05
N ASP A 110 3.48 11.48 -6.85
CA ASP A 110 3.04 11.75 -8.22
C ASP A 110 1.91 12.80 -8.26
N GLU A 111 1.74 13.51 -9.37
CA GLU A 111 0.56 14.29 -9.71
C GLU A 111 -0.73 13.46 -9.76
N PHE A 112 -0.65 12.16 -10.02
CA PHE A 112 -1.79 11.23 -10.01
C PHE A 112 -2.14 10.69 -8.61
N GLU A 113 -1.36 10.99 -7.57
CA GLU A 113 -1.68 10.58 -6.20
C GLU A 113 -2.82 11.40 -5.58
N ASP A 114 -3.60 10.76 -4.69
CA ASP A 114 -4.62 11.44 -3.89
C ASP A 114 -3.99 12.65 -3.15
N PRO A 115 -4.48 13.89 -3.36
CA PRO A 115 -3.98 15.08 -2.67
C PRO A 115 -3.94 14.95 -1.14
N ARG A 116 -4.80 14.11 -0.55
CA ARG A 116 -4.80 13.78 0.88
C ARG A 116 -3.58 12.95 1.26
N LEU A 117 -3.25 11.93 0.47
CA LEU A 117 -2.06 11.11 0.65
C LEU A 117 -0.79 11.97 0.53
N ALA A 118 -0.71 12.76 -0.54
CA ALA A 118 0.36 13.73 -0.76
C ALA A 118 0.58 14.64 0.46
N LYS A 119 -0.50 15.20 1.00
CA LYS A 119 -0.47 16.07 2.19
C LYS A 119 -0.03 15.32 3.45
N VAL A 120 -0.40 14.05 3.60
CA VAL A 120 0.00 13.22 4.73
C VAL A 120 1.49 12.88 4.64
N ILE A 121 1.97 12.37 3.51
CA ILE A 121 3.39 12.02 3.31
C ILE A 121 4.28 13.25 3.51
N LYS A 122 3.91 14.40 2.92
CA LYS A 122 4.61 15.68 3.13
C LYS A 122 4.66 16.11 4.60
N ARG A 123 3.64 15.78 5.42
CA ARG A 123 3.67 16.03 6.87
C ARG A 123 4.59 15.04 7.58
N LEU A 124 4.59 13.78 7.20
CA LEU A 124 5.46 12.76 7.78
C LEU A 124 6.93 13.05 7.53
N TRP A 125 7.31 13.53 6.34
CA TRP A 125 8.69 13.98 6.06
C TRP A 125 9.21 15.00 7.06
N LYS A 126 8.35 15.92 7.52
CA LYS A 126 8.72 17.01 8.43
C LYS A 126 8.73 16.58 9.89
N ARG A 127 8.28 15.37 10.23
CA ARG A 127 8.26 14.90 11.62
C ARG A 127 9.65 14.48 12.08
N PRO A 128 10.03 14.78 13.34
CA PRO A 128 11.15 14.11 13.99
C PRO A 128 10.96 12.59 13.94
N GLY A 129 12.01 11.85 13.61
CA GLY A 129 11.93 10.39 13.47
C GLY A 129 11.34 9.91 12.15
N SER A 130 11.16 10.78 11.15
CA SER A 130 10.65 10.38 9.83
C SER A 130 11.46 9.25 9.17
N ALA A 131 12.73 9.09 9.55
CA ALA A 131 13.57 7.99 9.10
C ALA A 131 13.05 6.58 9.43
N GLY A 132 12.12 6.43 10.38
CA GLY A 132 11.51 5.16 10.73
C GLY A 132 10.35 4.74 9.82
N PHE A 133 9.87 5.64 8.96
CA PHE A 133 8.71 5.38 8.11
C PHE A 133 9.08 4.69 6.80
N VAL A 134 8.25 3.72 6.42
CA VAL A 134 8.28 3.02 5.13
C VAL A 134 6.91 3.12 4.50
N ILE A 135 6.88 3.36 3.20
CA ILE A 135 5.66 3.39 2.41
C ILE A 135 5.50 2.02 1.75
N LEU A 136 4.32 1.43 1.94
CA LEU A 136 3.91 0.14 1.41
C LEU A 136 2.84 0.42 0.37
N GLU A 137 3.07 0.03 -0.88
CA GLU A 137 2.06 0.11 -1.93
C GLU A 137 1.69 -1.31 -2.31
N LEU A 138 0.42 -1.63 -2.13
CA LEU A 138 -0.14 -2.93 -2.42
C LEU A 138 -1.02 -2.79 -3.66
N ASP A 139 -0.47 -3.19 -4.79
CA ASP A 139 -1.12 -3.10 -6.08
C ASP A 139 -1.80 -4.42 -6.41
N ARG A 140 -3.07 -4.34 -6.79
CA ARG A 140 -3.78 -5.44 -7.44
C ARG A 140 -4.25 -4.97 -8.79
N THR A 141 -3.86 -5.68 -9.84
CA THR A 141 -4.36 -5.45 -11.19
C THR A 141 -5.33 -6.55 -11.57
N ASP A 142 -6.57 -6.17 -11.85
CA ASP A 142 -7.57 -7.04 -12.45
C ASP A 142 -7.51 -6.86 -13.99
N GLY A 143 -7.48 -7.98 -14.71
CA GLY A 143 -7.56 -8.00 -16.18
C GLY A 143 -9.01 -7.98 -16.69
N PRO A 144 -9.20 -7.75 -18.00
CA PRO A 144 -10.49 -7.93 -18.67
C PRO A 144 -10.99 -9.39 -18.63
#